data_AF-A0A348NIF9-F1
#
_entry.id   AF-A0A348NIF9-F1
#
_cell.length_a   1.000
_cell.length_b   1.000
_cell.length_c   1.000
_cell.angle_alpha   90.00
_cell.angle_beta   90.00
_cell.angle_gamma   90.00
#
_symmetry.space_group_name_H-M   'P 1'
#
loop_
_entity.id
_entity.type
_entity.pdbx_description
1 polymer ?
#
loop_
_entity_poly.entity_id
_entity_poly.type
_entity_poly.pdbx_seq_one_letter_code
_entity_poly.pdbx_strand_id
1 'polypeptide(L)'
;MHLPEEIRIERINLRERGRFGSRVEPGGDLYRQHLDFLAWARSYDSEDPTRRSRAQHEKWLSGLRCPIVRIDAPKPIEELVEIVETAIRSTR
;
A
#
# COMPACT_ATOMS: atom_id res chain seq x y z
N MET A 1 6.21 -1.14 -4.98
CA MET A 1 6.24 -1.85 -3.69
C MET A 1 4.89 -2.51 -3.46
N HIS A 2 4.84 -3.78 -3.09
CA HIS A 2 3.60 -4.49 -2.70
C HIS A 2 3.81 -5.18 -1.35
N LEU A 3 2.75 -5.29 -0.57
CA LEU A 3 2.71 -6.04 0.69
C LEU A 3 1.40 -6.83 0.73
N PRO A 4 1.36 -8.00 1.42
CA PRO A 4 0.14 -8.73 1.71
C PRO A 4 -0.96 -7.82 2.26
N GLU A 5 -2.22 -8.10 1.88
CA GLU A 5 -3.38 -7.28 2.26
C GLU A 5 -3.45 -7.09 3.78
N GLU A 6 -3.27 -8.16 4.53
CA GLU A 6 -3.40 -8.20 5.98
C GLU A 6 -2.44 -7.18 6.63
N ILE A 7 -1.19 -7.16 6.17
CA ILE A 7 -0.16 -6.22 6.66
C ILE A 7 -0.53 -4.77 6.28
N ARG A 8 -1.02 -4.55 5.05
CA ARG A 8 -1.44 -3.21 4.61
C ARG A 8 -2.59 -2.69 5.46
N ILE A 9 -3.60 -3.52 5.70
CA ILE A 9 -4.80 -3.17 6.46
C ILE A 9 -4.47 -2.94 7.93
N GLU A 10 -3.61 -3.76 8.53
CA GLU A 10 -3.12 -3.54 9.89
C GLU A 10 -2.42 -2.18 10.03
N ARG A 11 -1.49 -1.87 9.12
CA ARG A 11 -0.78 -0.57 9.11
C ARG A 11 -1.73 0.61 8.89
N ILE A 12 -2.75 0.45 8.05
CA ILE A 12 -3.79 1.47 7.87
C ILE A 12 -4.54 1.67 9.18
N ASN A 13 -5.02 0.60 9.83
CA ASN A 13 -5.72 0.70 11.11
C ASN A 13 -4.89 1.41 12.18
N LEU A 14 -3.61 1.04 12.34
CA LEU A 14 -2.71 1.68 13.30
C LEU A 14 -2.57 3.19 13.03
N ARG A 15 -2.42 3.57 11.76
CA ARG A 15 -2.30 4.98 11.37
C ARG A 15 -3.60 5.76 11.59
N GLU A 16 -4.74 5.20 11.20
CA GLU A 16 -6.04 5.86 11.36
C GLU A 16 -6.39 6.03 12.85
N ARG A 17 -6.16 5.01 13.68
CA ARG A 17 -6.31 5.10 15.14
C ARG A 17 -5.35 6.11 15.76
N GLY A 18 -4.09 6.14 15.33
CA GLY A 18 -3.11 7.11 15.81
C GLY A 18 -3.48 8.55 15.44
N ARG A 19 -4.11 8.76 14.29
CA ARG A 19 -4.49 10.10 13.80
C ARG A 19 -5.83 10.60 14.35
N PHE A 20 -6.82 9.71 14.45
CA PHE A 20 -8.21 10.08 14.73
C PHE A 20 -8.72 9.58 16.10
N GLY A 21 -7.95 8.73 16.79
CA GLY A 21 -8.29 8.21 18.11
C GLY A 21 -9.62 7.45 18.10
N SER A 22 -10.46 7.70 19.10
CA SER A 22 -11.76 7.05 19.26
C SER A 22 -12.79 7.40 18.18
N ARG A 23 -12.53 8.40 17.33
CA ARG A 23 -13.45 8.79 16.26
C ARG A 23 -13.65 7.69 15.21
N VAL A 24 -12.62 6.86 14.99
CA VAL A 24 -12.64 5.74 14.05
C VAL A 24 -13.00 4.41 14.71
N GLU A 25 -13.34 4.41 16.00
CA GLU A 25 -13.79 3.24 16.76
C GLU A 25 -15.33 3.18 16.81
N PRO A 26 -15.96 2.04 17.17
CA PRO A 26 -17.41 1.95 17.30
C PRO A 26 -18.01 3.05 18.17
N GLY A 27 -19.00 3.77 17.64
CA GLY A 27 -19.63 4.93 18.29
C GLY A 27 -18.97 6.28 17.98
N GLY A 28 -17.81 6.29 17.33
CA GLY A 28 -17.17 7.50 16.82
C GLY A 28 -17.81 8.03 15.54
N ASP A 29 -17.69 9.34 15.30
CA ASP A 29 -18.29 10.04 14.16
C ASP A 29 -17.64 9.70 12.81
N LEU A 30 -16.41 9.16 12.82
CA LEU A 30 -15.69 8.69 11.63
C LEU A 30 -15.77 7.17 11.44
N TYR A 31 -16.39 6.42 12.35
CA TYR A 31 -16.37 4.95 12.32
C TYR A 31 -16.84 4.38 10.99
N ARG A 32 -17.96 4.89 10.46
CA ARG A 32 -18.50 4.37 9.19
C ARG A 32 -17.58 4.66 8.01
N GLN A 33 -17.06 5.88 7.94
CA GLN A 33 -16.12 6.28 6.88
C GLN A 33 -14.83 5.46 6.95
N HIS A 34 -14.35 5.15 8.16
CA HIS A 34 -13.20 4.28 8.37
C HIS A 34 -13.45 2.86 7.84
N LEU A 35 -14.62 2.27 8.13
CA LEU A 35 -14.98 0.95 7.59
C LEU A 35 -15.05 0.95 6.05
N ASP A 36 -15.68 1.96 5.46
CA ASP A 36 -15.80 2.09 4.01
C ASP A 36 -14.40 2.27 3.37
N PHE A 37 -13.52 3.04 4.01
CA PHE A 37 -12.12 3.19 3.58
C PHE A 37 -11.33 1.88 3.65
N LEU A 38 -11.47 1.11 4.74
CA LEU A 38 -10.84 -0.21 4.85
C LEU A 38 -11.35 -1.17 3.78
N ALA A 39 -12.66 -1.19 3.52
CA ALA A 39 -13.24 -2.03 2.46
C ALA A 39 -12.69 -1.66 1.08
N TRP A 40 -12.58 -0.37 0.79
CA TRP A 40 -11.93 0.12 -0.42
C TRP A 40 -10.46 -0.30 -0.50
N ALA A 41 -9.69 -0.16 0.58
CA ALA A 41 -8.27 -0.51 0.62
C ALA A 41 -7.98 -2.02 0.48
N ARG A 42 -8.90 -2.89 0.95
CA ARG A 42 -8.85 -4.34 0.72
C ARG A 42 -9.02 -4.67 -0.76
N SER A 43 -9.94 -4.00 -1.44
CA SER A 43 -10.22 -4.27 -2.85
C SER A 43 -9.07 -3.97 -3.82
N TYR A 44 -7.94 -3.43 -3.36
CA TYR A 44 -6.77 -3.14 -4.20
C TYR A 44 -6.21 -4.35 -4.96
N ASP A 45 -6.20 -5.53 -4.35
CA ASP A 45 -5.71 -6.74 -5.00
C ASP A 45 -6.80 -7.47 -5.81
N SER A 46 -8.03 -6.94 -5.83
CA SER A 46 -9.12 -7.50 -6.64
C SER A 46 -8.95 -7.24 -8.13
N GLU A 47 -9.55 -8.10 -8.95
CA GLU A 47 -9.50 -8.00 -10.41
C GLU A 47 -10.54 -7.02 -11.01
N ASP A 48 -11.13 -6.14 -10.19
CA ASP A 48 -12.11 -5.15 -10.67
C ASP A 48 -11.43 -4.15 -11.64
N PRO A 49 -11.78 -4.16 -12.94
CA PRO A 49 -11.16 -3.29 -13.93
C PRO A 49 -11.61 -1.83 -13.81
N THR A 50 -12.65 -1.55 -13.03
CA THR A 50 -13.19 -0.19 -12.84
C THR A 50 -12.53 0.57 -11.69
N ARG A 51 -11.72 -0.11 -10.87
CA ARG A 51 -11.04 0.45 -9.69
C ARG A 51 -9.54 0.46 -9.87
N ARG A 52 -8.81 1.29 -9.14
CA ARG A 52 -7.35 1.14 -9.09
C ARG A 52 -7.00 -0.20 -8.44
N SER A 53 -6.31 -1.06 -9.18
CA SER A 53 -5.89 -2.38 -8.68
C SER A 53 -4.42 -2.65 -8.94
N ARG A 54 -3.87 -3.63 -8.21
CA ARG A 54 -2.51 -4.13 -8.44
C ARG A 54 -2.33 -4.56 -9.89
N ALA A 55 -3.27 -5.30 -10.46
CA ALA A 55 -3.18 -5.79 -11.84
C ALA A 55 -3.04 -4.65 -12.86
N GLN A 56 -3.78 -3.55 -12.68
CA GLN A 56 -3.67 -2.39 -13.57
C GLN A 56 -2.33 -1.68 -13.42
N HIS A 57 -1.83 -1.55 -12.18
CA HIS A 57 -0.50 -0.98 -11.96
C HIS A 57 0.60 -1.86 -12.56
N GLU A 58 0.52 -3.18 -12.45
CA GLU A 58 1.47 -4.12 -13.08
C GLU A 58 1.44 -4.03 -14.60
N LYS A 59 0.24 -3.94 -15.19
CA LYS A 59 0.06 -3.73 -16.64
C LYS A 59 0.65 -2.40 -17.11
N TRP A 60 0.55 -1.35 -16.30
CA TRP A 60 1.16 -0.07 -16.63
C TRP A 60 2.69 -0.13 -16.50
N LEU A 61 3.21 -0.76 -15.43
CA LEU A 61 4.64 -0.94 -15.19
C LEU A 61 5.32 -1.72 -16.33
N SER A 62 4.65 -2.73 -16.91
CA SER A 62 5.22 -3.51 -18.03
C SER A 62 5.42 -2.69 -19.31
N GLY A 63 4.80 -1.52 -19.43
CA GLY A 63 5.00 -0.60 -20.55
C GLY A 63 6.17 0.37 -20.39
N LEU A 64 6.81 0.42 -19.22
CA LEU A 64 7.92 1.34 -18.96
C LEU A 64 9.23 0.82 -19.58
N ARG A 65 10.04 1.74 -20.11
CA ARG A 65 11.34 1.46 -20.74
C ARG A 65 12.53 1.70 -19.80
N CYS A 66 12.28 1.90 -18.52
CA CYS A 66 13.31 2.12 -17.50
C CYS A 66 13.39 0.91 -16.55
N PRO A 67 14.54 0.72 -15.87
CA PRO A 67 14.65 -0.29 -14.82
C PRO A 67 13.57 -0.09 -13.74
N ILE A 68 13.01 -1.21 -13.26
CA ILE A 68 11.99 -1.22 -12.20
C ILE A 68 12.54 -1.98 -10.99
N VAL A 69 12.62 -1.28 -9.86
CA VAL A 69 13.00 -1.88 -8.58
C VAL A 69 11.76 -2.45 -7.90
N ARG A 70 11.72 -3.77 -7.72
CA ARG A 70 10.61 -4.45 -7.04
C ARG A 70 10.94 -4.67 -5.56
N ILE A 71 10.00 -4.26 -4.72
CA ILE A 71 10.02 -4.45 -3.26
C ILE A 71 8.67 -5.06 -2.90
N ASP A 72 8.62 -6.36 -2.71
CA ASP A 72 7.39 -7.16 -2.56
C ASP A 72 7.30 -7.89 -1.22
N ALA A 73 8.23 -7.62 -0.31
CA ALA A 73 8.26 -8.18 1.03
C ALA A 73 8.39 -7.08 2.10
N PRO A 74 7.83 -7.30 3.29
CA PRO A 74 8.11 -6.44 4.43
C PRO A 74 9.59 -6.56 4.82
N LYS A 75 10.26 -5.41 4.91
CA LYS A 75 11.65 -5.28 5.34
C LYS A 75 11.78 -4.12 6.32
N PRO A 76 12.81 -4.12 7.20
CA PRO A 76 13.23 -2.95 7.94
C PRO A 76 13.43 -1.75 7.01
N ILE A 77 13.22 -0.54 7.53
CA ILE A 77 13.33 0.69 6.74
C ILE A 77 14.75 0.84 6.18
N GLU A 78 15.75 0.46 6.97
CA GLU A 78 17.17 0.52 6.64
C GLU A 78 17.48 -0.33 5.40
N GLU A 79 16.96 -1.56 5.35
CA GLU A 79 17.09 -2.43 4.17
C GLU A 79 16.37 -1.86 2.94
N LEU A 80 15.19 -1.27 3.13
CA LEU A 80 14.44 -0.65 2.03
C LEU A 80 15.21 0.52 1.41
N VAL A 81 15.84 1.33 2.26
CA VAL A 81 16.69 2.45 1.82
C VAL A 81 17.90 1.92 1.06
N GLU A 82 18.58 0.90 1.58
CA GLU A 82 19.75 0.30 0.92
C GLU A 82 19.43 -0.27 -0.47
N ILE A 83 18.28 -0.95 -0.62
CA ILE A 83 17.80 -1.46 -1.92
C ILE A 83 17.65 -0.32 -2.92
N VAL A 84 17.00 0.78 -2.51
CA VAL A 84 16.75 1.93 -3.38
C VAL A 84 18.06 2.65 -3.72
N GLU A 85 18.93 2.89 -2.73
CA GLU A 85 20.23 3.52 -2.97
C GLU A 85 21.09 2.72 -3.94
N THR A 86 21.15 1.41 -3.76
CA THR A 86 21.92 0.52 -4.63
C THR A 86 21.40 0.60 -6.06
N ALA A 87 20.09 0.51 -6.25
CA ALA A 87 19.48 0.60 -7.58
C ALA A 87 19.75 1.95 -8.28
N ILE A 88 19.70 3.05 -7.53
CA ILE A 88 20.02 4.39 -8.07
C ILE A 88 21.49 4.45 -8.50
N ARG A 89 22.42 3.90 -7.72
CA ARG A 89 23.86 3.89 -8.05
C ARG A 89 24.17 3.01 -9.26
N SER A 90 23.48 1.87 -9.41
CA SER A 90 23.66 0.94 -10.53
C SER A 90 23.02 1.39 -11.85
N THR A 91 22.21 2.46 -11.83
CA THR A 91 21.57 3.03 -13.04
C THR A 91 22.37 4.22 -13.60
N ARG A 92 23.58 4.46 -13.10
CA ARG A 92 24.53 5.46 -13.62
C ARG A 92 25.46 4.89 -14.67
#